data_AF-A0A9D1ATE8-F1
#
_entry.id   AF-A0A9D1ATE8-F1
#
_cell.length_a   1.000
_cell.length_b   1.000
_cell.length_c   1.000
_cell.angle_alpha   90.00
_cell.angle_beta   90.00
_cell.angle_gamma   90.00
#
_symmetry.space_group_name_H-M   'P 1'
#
loop_
_entity.id
_entity.type
_entity.pdbx_description
1 polymer ?
#
loop_
_entity_poly.entity_id
_entity_poly.type
_entity_poly.pdbx_seq_one_letter_code
_entity_poly.pdbx_strand_id
1 'polypeptide(L)'
;MSDHAAGDHGHHDIHPPSHYVRIWGILLTLLLVSFIGPWFGHQIVTLVTAFGIAFVKAYLVIKHFMHLDVEKPIVHYFLVTSVVFMVLLFAGVSPDVMHHEGTNWSNMAAEAEIARALSAQEASGGEHGEHGAGAAEHKPAEHKPAEHKPAGGDH
;
A
#
# COMPACT_ATOMS: atom_id res chain seq x y z
N MET A 1 -30.89 -44.13 -57.55
CA MET A 1 -30.83 -42.71 -57.92
C MET A 1 -30.61 -41.93 -56.64
N SER A 2 -29.38 -41.47 -56.47
CA SER A 2 -28.93 -40.68 -55.33
C SER A 2 -29.33 -39.23 -55.58
N ASP A 3 -30.18 -38.67 -54.73
CA ASP A 3 -30.40 -37.23 -54.65
C ASP A 3 -30.18 -36.81 -53.20
N HIS A 4 -28.91 -36.56 -52.87
CA HIS A 4 -28.53 -35.75 -51.72
C HIS A 4 -28.78 -34.30 -52.11
N ALA A 5 -29.96 -33.77 -51.75
CA ALA A 5 -30.17 -32.34 -51.67
C ALA A 5 -29.23 -31.81 -50.57
N ALA A 6 -28.12 -31.22 -51.00
CA ALA A 6 -27.21 -30.45 -50.19
C ALA A 6 -27.96 -29.23 -49.64
N GLY A 7 -28.57 -29.41 -48.47
CA GLY A 7 -29.04 -28.32 -47.63
C GLY A 7 -27.82 -27.57 -47.11
N ASP A 8 -27.47 -26.51 -47.83
CA ASP A 8 -26.89 -25.26 -47.37
C ASP A 8 -26.37 -25.28 -45.93
N HIS A 9 -25.05 -25.41 -45.81
CA HIS A 9 -24.34 -25.29 -44.55
C HIS A 9 -24.49 -23.87 -44.03
N GLY A 10 -25.41 -23.68 -43.08
CA GLY A 10 -25.46 -22.50 -42.24
C GLY A 10 -24.10 -22.30 -41.57
N HIS A 11 -23.30 -21.42 -42.16
CA HIS A 11 -22.15 -20.81 -41.53
C HIS A 11 -22.65 -19.99 -40.35
N HIS A 12 -22.81 -20.64 -39.20
CA HIS A 12 -22.90 -19.94 -37.94
C HIS A 12 -21.54 -19.25 -37.74
N ASP A 13 -21.52 -17.95 -37.98
CA ASP A 13 -20.41 -17.05 -37.67
C ASP A 13 -20.08 -17.13 -36.18
N ILE A 14 -19.23 -18.10 -35.81
CA ILE A 14 -18.61 -18.18 -34.49
C ILE A 14 -17.66 -16.98 -34.41
N HIS A 15 -18.07 -15.93 -33.70
CA HIS A 15 -17.27 -14.73 -33.48
C HIS A 15 -15.82 -15.10 -33.06
N PRO A 16 -14.79 -14.61 -33.76
CA PRO A 16 -13.44 -15.12 -33.56
C PRO A 16 -12.85 -14.70 -32.19
N PRO A 17 -12.11 -15.58 -31.50
CA PRO A 17 -11.42 -15.30 -30.24
C PRO A 17 -10.31 -14.22 -30.34
N SER A 18 -10.04 -13.73 -31.55
CA SER A 18 -9.00 -12.72 -31.82
C SER A 18 -9.21 -11.40 -31.08
N HIS A 19 -10.46 -11.06 -30.73
CA HIS A 19 -10.76 -9.82 -30.03
C HIS A 19 -10.12 -9.80 -28.63
N TYR A 20 -10.28 -10.88 -27.85
CA TYR A 20 -9.70 -11.01 -26.51
C TYR A 20 -8.18 -10.96 -26.52
N VAL A 21 -7.54 -11.62 -27.50
CA VAL A 21 -6.08 -11.59 -27.66
C VAL A 21 -5.59 -10.17 -27.99
N ARG A 22 -6.37 -9.41 -28.78
CA ARG A 22 -6.06 -8.01 -29.09
C ARG A 22 -6.14 -7.12 -27.85
N ILE A 23 -7.20 -7.23 -27.04
CA ILE A 23 -7.31 -6.44 -25.80
C ILE A 23 -6.26 -6.87 -24.79
N TRP A 24 -5.98 -8.16 -24.67
CA TRP A 24 -4.88 -8.66 -23.84
C TRP A 24 -3.54 -8.05 -24.25
N GLY A 25 -3.23 -7.97 -25.54
CA GLY A 25 -2.02 -7.31 -26.04
C GLY A 25 -1.97 -5.81 -25.71
N ILE A 26 -3.11 -5.11 -25.77
CA ILE A 26 -3.20 -3.69 -25.35
C ILE A 26 -2.93 -3.56 -23.85
N LEU A 27 -3.53 -4.42 -23.01
CA LEU A 27 -3.31 -4.41 -21.56
C LEU A 27 -1.86 -4.71 -21.21
N LEU A 28 -1.21 -5.66 -21.91
CA LEU A 28 0.20 -5.96 -21.74
C LEU A 28 1.08 -4.78 -22.14
N THR A 29 0.73 -4.08 -23.23
CA THR A 29 1.43 -2.86 -23.66
C THR A 29 1.32 -1.76 -22.61
N LEU A 30 0.10 -1.48 -22.11
CA LEU A 30 -0.13 -0.51 -21.03
C LEU A 30 0.65 -0.86 -19.76
N LEU A 31 0.78 -2.17 -19.45
CA LEU A 31 1.58 -2.64 -18.34
C LEU A 31 3.08 -2.35 -18.54
N LEU A 32 3.63 -2.64 -19.72
CA LEU A 32 5.04 -2.36 -20.01
C LEU A 32 5.34 -0.86 -19.94
N VAL A 33 4.45 -0.02 -20.46
CA VAL A 33 4.57 1.44 -20.33
C VAL A 33 4.56 1.87 -18.86
N SER A 34 3.69 1.28 -18.04
CA SER A 34 3.64 1.56 -16.60
C SER A 34 4.90 1.09 -15.85
N PHE A 35 5.59 0.05 -16.32
CA PHE A 35 6.83 -0.45 -15.74
C PHE A 35 8.05 0.41 -16.12
N ILE A 36 8.05 0.98 -17.32
CA ILE A 36 9.14 1.84 -17.82
C ILE A 36 8.98 3.29 -17.33
N GLY A 37 7.75 3.73 -17.02
CA GLY A 37 7.46 5.09 -16.54
C GLY A 37 8.28 5.58 -15.33
N PRO A 38 8.54 4.76 -14.29
CA PRO A 38 9.36 5.15 -13.14
C PRO A 38 10.82 5.50 -13.45
N TRP A 39 11.35 5.06 -14.60
CA TRP A 39 12.74 5.30 -14.99
C TRP A 39 13.00 6.74 -15.47
N PHE A 40 11.94 7.53 -15.69
CA PHE A 40 12.03 8.94 -16.09
C PHE A 40 12.38 9.89 -14.94
N GLY A 41 12.55 9.40 -13.70
CA GLY A 41 13.13 10.15 -12.57
C GLY A 41 12.26 11.26 -11.98
N HIS A 42 11.13 11.61 -12.59
CA HIS A 42 10.28 12.71 -12.16
C HIS A 42 9.01 12.19 -11.46
N GLN A 43 9.01 12.21 -10.13
CA GLN A 43 7.99 11.55 -9.29
C GLN A 43 6.53 11.95 -9.61
N ILE A 44 6.26 13.24 -9.80
CA ILE A 44 4.91 13.74 -10.11
C ILE A 44 4.45 13.25 -11.49
N VAL A 45 5.32 13.31 -12.49
CA VAL A 45 5.01 12.87 -13.86
C VAL A 45 4.73 11.37 -13.86
N THR A 46 5.58 10.58 -13.19
CA THR A 46 5.37 9.15 -13.03
C THR A 46 4.05 8.83 -12.31
N LEU A 47 3.69 9.56 -11.24
CA LEU A 47 2.41 9.36 -10.55
C LEU A 47 1.21 9.64 -11.47
N VAL A 48 1.19 10.79 -12.14
CA VAL A 48 0.10 11.16 -13.04
C VAL A 48 -0.03 10.15 -14.18
N THR A 49 1.09 9.74 -14.79
CA THR A 49 1.11 8.72 -15.84
C THR A 49 0.66 7.36 -15.33
N ALA A 50 1.12 6.92 -14.16
CA ALA A 50 0.74 5.64 -13.57
C ALA A 50 -0.77 5.58 -13.27
N PHE A 51 -1.31 6.62 -12.63
CA PHE A 51 -2.75 6.72 -12.37
C PHE A 51 -3.56 6.81 -13.67
N GLY A 52 -3.12 7.61 -14.65
CA GLY A 52 -3.78 7.72 -15.95
C GLY A 52 -3.87 6.39 -16.67
N ILE A 53 -2.77 5.64 -16.74
CA ILE A 53 -2.74 4.29 -17.33
C ILE A 53 -3.65 3.33 -16.54
N ALA A 54 -3.66 3.42 -15.20
CA ALA A 54 -4.54 2.59 -14.38
C ALA A 54 -6.03 2.81 -14.70
N PHE A 55 -6.47 4.05 -14.91
CA PHE A 55 -7.85 4.34 -15.32
C PHE A 55 -8.19 3.76 -16.70
N VAL A 56 -7.32 3.93 -17.71
CA VAL A 56 -7.53 3.37 -19.06
C VAL A 56 -7.60 1.84 -19.00
N LYS A 57 -6.70 1.22 -18.23
CA LYS A 57 -6.68 -0.23 -18.02
C LYS A 57 -7.98 -0.71 -17.37
N ALA A 58 -8.42 -0.06 -16.30
CA ALA A 58 -9.65 -0.41 -15.61
C ALA A 58 -10.87 -0.30 -16.54
N TYR A 59 -10.97 0.77 -17.33
CA TYR A 59 -12.04 0.94 -18.31
C TYR A 59 -12.06 -0.19 -19.36
N LEU A 60 -10.90 -0.54 -19.92
CA LEU A 60 -10.79 -1.62 -20.90
C LEU A 60 -11.23 -2.97 -20.30
N VAL A 61 -10.86 -3.27 -19.06
CA VAL A 61 -11.25 -4.49 -18.35
C VAL A 61 -12.76 -4.56 -18.12
N ILE A 62 -13.35 -3.47 -17.63
CA ILE A 62 -14.79 -3.38 -17.36
C ILE A 62 -15.59 -3.59 -18.65
N LYS A 63 -15.19 -2.94 -19.75
CA LYS A 63 -15.91 -3.03 -21.03
C LYS A 63 -15.73 -4.38 -21.72
N HIS A 64 -14.52 -4.93 -21.73
CA HIS A 64 -14.18 -6.07 -22.61
C HIS A 64 -14.09 -7.42 -21.89
N PHE A 65 -13.72 -7.44 -20.60
CA PHE A 65 -13.59 -8.68 -19.83
C PHE A 65 -14.78 -8.92 -18.91
N MET A 66 -15.38 -7.86 -18.36
CA MET A 66 -16.56 -7.98 -17.49
C MET A 66 -17.89 -7.95 -18.24
N HIS A 67 -17.91 -7.66 -19.55
CA HIS A 67 -19.13 -7.63 -20.38
C HIS A 67 -20.27 -6.77 -19.82
N LEU A 68 -19.95 -5.72 -19.05
CA LEU A 68 -20.99 -4.92 -18.40
C LEU A 68 -21.92 -4.24 -19.41
N ASP A 69 -21.45 -3.93 -20.62
CA ASP A 69 -22.28 -3.37 -21.71
C ASP A 69 -23.47 -4.27 -22.10
N VAL A 70 -23.37 -5.59 -21.88
CA VAL A 70 -24.44 -6.56 -22.20
C VAL A 70 -25.32 -6.86 -20.99
N GLU A 71 -24.86 -6.55 -19.78
CA GLU A 71 -25.57 -6.88 -18.55
C GLU A 71 -26.62 -5.83 -18.13
N LYS A 72 -27.39 -6.17 -17.10
CA LYS A 72 -28.42 -5.29 -16.56
C LYS A 72 -27.78 -4.02 -15.97
N PRO A 73 -28.42 -2.84 -16.13
CA PRO A 73 -27.90 -1.58 -15.61
C PRO A 73 -27.73 -1.57 -14.08
N ILE A 74 -28.45 -2.45 -13.37
CA ILE A 74 -28.29 -2.67 -11.92
C ILE A 74 -26.83 -3.00 -11.54
N VAL A 75 -26.11 -3.75 -12.38
CA VAL A 75 -24.73 -4.16 -12.11
C VAL A 75 -23.79 -2.96 -12.10
N HIS A 76 -24.02 -1.98 -12.97
CA HIS A 76 -23.26 -0.73 -12.97
C HIS A 76 -23.48 0.08 -11.69
N TYR A 77 -24.73 0.16 -11.21
CA TYR A 77 -25.02 0.84 -9.95
C TYR A 77 -24.32 0.17 -8.77
N PHE A 78 -24.33 -1.17 -8.69
CA PHE A 78 -23.58 -1.89 -7.66
C PHE A 78 -22.08 -1.65 -7.76
N LEU A 79 -21.49 -1.78 -8.95
CA LEU A 79 -20.06 -1.55 -9.17
C LEU A 79 -19.63 -0.14 -8.75
N VAL A 80 -20.34 0.89 -9.23
CA VAL A 80 -20.05 2.29 -8.90
C VAL A 80 -20.21 2.52 -7.40
N THR A 81 -21.27 1.97 -6.79
CA THR A 81 -21.51 2.09 -5.35
C THR A 81 -20.39 1.43 -4.54
N SER A 82 -19.91 0.24 -4.94
CA SER A 82 -18.78 -0.44 -4.30
C SER A 82 -17.48 0.37 -4.41
N VAL A 83 -17.20 0.97 -5.57
CA VAL A 83 -16.03 1.85 -5.75
C VAL A 83 -16.15 3.10 -4.88
N VAL A 84 -17.34 3.73 -4.83
CA VAL A 84 -17.59 4.88 -3.98
C VAL A 84 -17.38 4.53 -2.51
N PHE A 85 -17.93 3.41 -2.02
CA PHE A 85 -17.69 2.96 -0.65
C PHE A 85 -16.22 2.64 -0.38
N MET A 86 -15.50 2.04 -1.34
CA MET A 86 -14.06 1.81 -1.22
C MET A 86 -13.29 3.14 -1.05
N VAL A 87 -13.62 4.15 -1.85
CA VAL A 87 -13.00 5.49 -1.76
C VAL A 87 -13.37 6.19 -0.45
N LEU A 88 -14.63 6.11 -0.02
CA LEU A 88 -15.08 6.70 1.26
C LEU A 88 -14.39 6.04 2.45
N LEU A 89 -14.31 4.70 2.48
CA LEU A 89 -13.61 3.96 3.53
C LEU A 89 -12.13 4.33 3.55
N PHE A 90 -11.48 4.36 2.38
CA PHE A 90 -10.09 4.77 2.26
C PHE A 90 -9.90 6.20 2.77
N ALA A 91 -10.74 7.16 2.36
CA ALA A 91 -10.65 8.55 2.81
C ALA A 91 -10.93 8.70 4.32
N GLY A 92 -11.79 7.87 4.91
CA GLY A 92 -12.08 7.88 6.35
C GLY A 92 -10.94 7.29 7.19
N VAL A 93 -10.30 6.22 6.73
CA VAL A 93 -9.22 5.52 7.46
C VAL A 93 -7.84 6.13 7.19
N SER A 94 -7.64 6.75 6.02
CA SER A 94 -6.34 7.37 5.66
C SER A 94 -5.81 8.37 6.69
N PRO A 95 -6.60 9.36 7.18
CA PRO A 95 -6.10 10.26 8.20
C PRO A 95 -5.77 9.51 9.49
N ASP A 96 -6.57 8.53 9.92
CA ASP A 96 -6.29 7.73 11.13
C ASP A 96 -4.92 7.03 11.06
N VAL A 97 -4.58 6.44 9.91
CA VAL A 97 -3.29 5.75 9.71
C VAL A 97 -2.12 6.70 9.45
N MET A 98 -2.35 7.81 8.74
CA MET A 98 -1.28 8.73 8.34
C MET A 98 -0.84 9.71 9.44
N HIS A 99 -1.59 9.85 10.52
CA HIS A 99 -1.12 10.57 11.70
C HIS A 99 -0.27 9.63 12.56
N HIS A 100 1.04 9.82 12.56
CA HIS A 100 1.95 9.09 13.46
C HIS A 100 1.97 9.66 14.89
N GLU A 101 1.10 10.62 15.19
CA GLU A 101 0.96 11.29 16.48
C GLU A 101 -0.12 10.62 17.35
N GLY A 102 0.01 9.31 17.61
CA GLY A 102 -1.10 8.53 18.19
C GLY A 102 -0.78 7.56 19.33
N THR A 103 0.48 7.29 19.66
CA THR A 103 0.82 6.23 20.64
C THR A 103 2.05 6.53 21.49
N ASN A 104 2.18 7.78 21.97
CA ASN A 104 3.04 8.08 23.13
C ASN A 104 2.41 7.55 24.42
N TRP A 105 2.19 6.23 24.51
CA TRP A 105 1.90 5.59 25.78
C TRP A 105 3.16 5.67 26.65
N SER A 106 3.33 6.78 27.36
CA SER A 106 4.28 6.88 28.46
C SER A 106 3.59 6.30 29.69
N ASN A 107 4.14 5.21 30.23
CA ASN A 107 3.65 4.68 31.49
C ASN A 107 4.09 5.63 32.62
N MET A 108 3.31 6.68 32.86
CA MET A 108 3.61 7.69 33.88
C MET A 108 3.70 7.08 35.28
N ALA A 109 3.05 5.92 35.52
CA ALA A 109 3.18 5.20 36.78
C ALA A 109 4.56 4.51 36.91
N ALA A 110 5.11 3.98 35.82
CA ALA A 110 6.47 3.44 35.80
C ALA A 110 7.52 4.55 35.93
N GLU A 111 7.33 5.69 35.27
CA GLU A 111 8.22 6.85 35.41
C GLU A 111 8.18 7.43 36.83
N ALA A 112 6.99 7.52 37.45
CA ALA A 112 6.84 7.98 38.83
C ALA A 112 7.47 7.02 39.85
N GLU A 113 7.37 5.70 39.63
CA GLU A 113 8.02 4.72 40.52
C GLU A 113 9.54 4.71 40.36
N ILE A 114 10.07 4.87 39.14
CA ILE A 114 11.51 5.04 38.91
C ILE A 114 12.02 6.31 39.59
N ALA A 115 11.31 7.44 39.45
CA ALA A 115 11.66 8.69 40.11
C ALA A 115 11.64 8.56 41.64
N ARG A 116 10.63 7.88 42.20
CA ARG A 116 10.54 7.60 43.63
C ARG A 116 11.69 6.70 44.10
N ALA A 117 11.97 5.60 43.39
CA ALA A 117 13.06 4.69 43.71
C ALA A 117 14.43 5.37 43.66
N LEU A 118 14.67 6.23 42.67
CA LEU A 118 15.90 7.01 42.53
C LEU A 118 16.06 8.02 43.69
N SER A 119 14.99 8.74 44.03
CA SER A 119 15.00 9.68 45.17
C SER A 119 15.19 8.98 46.53
N ALA A 120 14.68 7.76 46.68
CA ALA A 120 14.90 6.93 47.86
C ALA A 120 16.34 6.41 47.96
N GLN A 121 16.98 6.13 46.82
CA GLN A 121 18.39 5.74 46.72
C GLN A 121 19.34 6.93 46.97
N GLU A 122 18.95 8.14 46.56
CA GLU A 122 19.70 9.37 46.85
C GLU A 122 19.55 9.79 48.32
N ALA A 123 18.35 9.64 48.89
CA ALA A 123 18.07 9.94 50.30
C ALA A 123 18.70 8.92 51.27
N SER A 124 18.96 7.70 50.82
CA SER A 124 19.63 6.67 51.63
C SER A 124 21.16 6.81 51.67
N GLY A 125 21.75 7.81 51.00
CA GLY A 125 23.14 8.17 51.17
C GLY A 125 24.13 7.03 50.94
N GLY A 126 24.37 6.65 49.68
CA GLY A 126 25.63 6.04 49.23
C GLY A 126 26.27 4.99 50.13
N GLU A 127 25.59 3.89 50.45
CA GLU A 127 26.24 2.70 51.02
C GLU A 127 25.88 1.46 50.18
N HIS A 128 26.68 1.20 49.16
CA HIS A 128 26.91 -0.16 48.66
C HIS A 128 28.41 -0.37 48.53
N GLY A 129 29.01 -0.86 49.62
CA GLY A 129 30.33 -1.47 49.62
C GLY A 129 30.35 -2.80 48.86
N GLU A 130 31.53 -3.12 48.35
CA GLU A 130 31.90 -4.36 47.66
C GLU A 130 31.57 -5.64 48.45
N HIS A 131 31.13 -6.68 47.72
CA HIS A 131 31.43 -8.13 47.82
C HIS A 131 30.31 -8.90 47.08
N GLY A 132 30.49 -9.84 46.16
CA GLY A 132 31.64 -10.50 45.56
C GLY A 132 31.16 -11.57 44.55
N ALA A 133 31.94 -11.73 43.47
CA ALA A 133 32.11 -12.88 42.56
C ALA A 133 30.92 -13.77 42.12
N GLY A 134 30.67 -13.81 40.80
CA GLY A 134 30.12 -15.00 40.14
C GLY A 134 29.47 -14.79 38.77
N ALA A 135 30.22 -15.08 37.71
CA ALA A 135 29.76 -15.50 36.36
C ALA A 135 29.23 -14.44 35.36
N ALA A 136 30.17 -13.95 34.56
CA ALA A 136 30.20 -14.00 33.08
C ALA A 136 28.95 -13.56 32.26
N GLU A 137 29.06 -12.33 31.74
CA GLU A 137 29.00 -11.95 30.31
C GLU A 137 27.75 -12.24 29.47
N HIS A 138 27.03 -11.17 29.11
CA HIS A 138 26.57 -10.97 27.73
C HIS A 138 26.53 -9.47 27.39
N LYS A 139 27.47 -9.02 26.55
CA LYS A 139 27.41 -7.74 25.82
C LYS A 139 26.85 -8.01 24.43
N PRO A 140 26.03 -7.10 23.88
CA PRO A 140 26.61 -6.33 22.78
C PRO A 140 26.22 -4.85 22.74
N ALA A 141 27.26 -4.06 22.45
CA ALA A 141 27.35 -2.86 21.63
C ALA A 141 26.36 -1.68 21.79
N GLU A 142 26.93 -0.61 22.34
CA GLU A 142 26.60 0.81 22.24
C GLU A 142 26.34 1.29 20.79
N HIS A 143 25.23 2.00 20.54
CA HIS A 143 25.05 2.86 19.37
C HIS A 143 24.72 4.28 19.84
N LYS A 144 25.67 5.20 19.64
CA LYS A 144 25.59 6.63 19.96
C LYS A 144 24.46 7.33 19.20
N PRO A 145 23.61 8.14 19.84
CA PRO A 145 22.83 9.14 19.14
C PRO A 145 23.75 10.27 18.65
N ALA A 146 23.63 10.61 17.37
CA ALA A 146 24.38 11.69 16.74
C ALA A 146 24.08 13.06 17.40
N GLU A 147 25.14 13.81 17.63
CA GLU A 147 25.19 15.16 18.17
C GLU A 147 24.43 16.15 17.28
N HIS A 148 23.34 16.74 17.80
CA HIS A 148 22.66 17.88 17.17
C HIS A 148 23.29 19.18 17.69
N LYS A 149 24.07 19.84 16.85
CA LYS A 149 24.66 21.16 17.11
C LYS A 149 23.65 22.26 16.76
N PRO A 150 23.17 23.08 17.72
CA PRO A 150 22.51 24.34 17.38
C PRO A 150 23.57 25.35 16.95
N ALA A 151 23.53 25.79 15.70
CA ALA A 151 24.28 26.96 15.27
C ALA A 151 23.58 28.21 15.85
N GLY A 152 24.24 28.82 16.84
CA GLY A 152 23.81 30.04 17.50
C GLY A 152 23.78 31.26 16.58
N GLY A 153 23.04 32.27 17.05
CA GLY A 153 22.93 33.57 16.43
C GLY A 153 24.09 34.52 16.73
N ASP A 154 23.88 35.74 16.24
CA ASP A 154 24.54 37.03 16.50
C ASP A 154 25.74 37.39 15.61
N HIS A 155 25.41 38.07 14.51
CA HIS A 155 25.99 39.36 14.12
C HIS A 155 24.91 40.24 13.47
#